data_AF-A0AAW8NFS4-F1
#
_entry.id   AF-A0AAW8NFS4-F1
#
_cell.length_a   1.000
_cell.length_b   1.000
_cell.length_c   1.000
_cell.angle_alpha   90.00
_cell.angle_beta   90.00
_cell.angle_gamma   90.00
#
_symmetry.space_group_name_H-M   'P 1'
#
loop_
_entity.id
_entity.type
_entity.pdbx_description
1 polymer ?
#
loop_
_entity_poly.entity_id
_entity_poly.type
_entity_poly.pdbx_seq_one_letter_code
_entity_poly.pdbx_strand_id
1 'polypeptide(L)'
;MTTTTDHEDNISRVDAHTIAVAALLPFPVELEADMGGTFALHIELGTRGTDPGDPADTAGVDPDPDNGPLDWWLDIDGGCETICSGLTIDTDPAIVAAWITEQARLHDCPAAR
;
A
#
# COMPACT_ATOMS: atom_id res chain seq x y z
N MET A 1 21.91 1.19 14.03
CA MET A 1 21.51 2.59 14.31
C MET A 1 21.22 3.21 12.96
N THR A 2 20.03 2.93 12.47
CA THR A 2 19.47 3.57 11.28
C THR A 2 19.09 4.98 11.72
N THR A 3 19.59 5.99 11.02
CA THR A 3 19.45 7.37 11.47
C THR A 3 18.06 7.88 11.11
N THR A 4 17.46 8.77 11.90
CA THR A 4 16.14 9.36 11.64
C THR A 4 15.99 9.90 10.20
N THR A 5 17.10 10.35 9.61
CA THR A 5 17.17 10.79 8.21
C THR A 5 16.89 9.67 7.20
N ASP A 6 17.32 8.44 7.45
CA ASP A 6 17.09 7.31 6.54
C ASP A 6 15.59 6.93 6.47
N HIS A 7 14.87 7.11 7.57
CA HIS A 7 13.43 6.83 7.66
C HIS A 7 12.59 7.90 6.97
N GLU A 8 12.89 9.19 7.19
CA GLU A 8 12.21 10.31 6.50
C GLU A 8 12.46 10.27 4.98
N ASP A 9 13.67 9.90 4.56
CA ASP A 9 14.01 9.69 3.16
C ASP A 9 13.24 8.49 2.56
N ASN A 10 13.06 7.41 3.34
CA ASN A 10 12.24 6.27 2.92
C ASN A 10 10.77 6.63 2.77
N ILE A 11 10.18 7.39 3.70
CA ILE A 11 8.79 7.86 3.59
C ILE A 11 8.60 8.62 2.27
N SER A 12 9.49 9.59 2.00
CA SER A 12 9.39 10.38 0.77
C SER A 12 9.51 9.53 -0.51
N ARG A 13 10.34 8.47 -0.47
CA ARG A 13 10.48 7.51 -1.58
C ARG A 13 9.24 6.65 -1.74
N VAL A 14 8.68 6.15 -0.64
CA VAL A 14 7.43 5.38 -0.61
C VAL A 14 6.30 6.24 -1.18
N ASP A 15 6.11 7.45 -0.69
CA ASP A 15 5.05 8.36 -1.15
C ASP A 15 5.10 8.60 -2.66
N ALA A 16 6.28 8.95 -3.18
CA ALA A 16 6.47 9.21 -4.59
C ALA A 16 6.14 7.98 -5.45
N HIS A 17 6.53 6.79 -4.99
CA HIS A 17 6.26 5.55 -5.70
C HIS A 17 4.77 5.15 -5.61
N THR A 18 4.18 5.25 -4.42
CA THR A 18 2.75 5.02 -4.18
C THR A 18 1.88 5.87 -5.11
N ILE A 19 2.21 7.16 -5.25
CA ILE A 19 1.51 8.05 -6.19
C ILE A 19 1.63 7.55 -7.63
N ALA A 20 2.83 7.12 -8.04
CA ALA A 20 3.06 6.62 -9.39
C ALA A 20 2.30 5.31 -9.66
N VAL A 21 2.23 4.40 -8.69
CA VAL A 21 1.48 3.15 -8.77
C VAL A 21 -0.02 3.42 -8.83
N ALA A 22 -0.55 4.25 -7.94
CA ALA A 22 -1.97 4.58 -7.88
C ALA A 22 -2.48 5.21 -9.19
N ALA A 23 -1.67 6.05 -9.84
CA ALA A 23 -1.99 6.66 -11.13
C ALA A 23 -2.13 5.64 -12.29
N LEU A 24 -1.62 4.42 -12.12
CA LEU A 24 -1.65 3.34 -13.11
C LEU A 24 -2.74 2.30 -12.85
N LEU A 25 -3.44 2.38 -11.71
CA LEU A 25 -4.52 1.44 -11.41
C LEU A 25 -5.71 1.65 -12.36
N PRO A 26 -6.39 0.58 -12.79
CA PRO A 26 -7.49 0.66 -13.75
C PRO A 26 -8.83 1.06 -13.10
N PHE A 27 -8.82 1.46 -11.83
CA PHE A 27 -9.97 1.87 -11.03
C PHE A 27 -9.58 3.04 -10.12
N PRO A 28 -10.54 3.90 -9.72
CA PRO A 28 -10.26 5.00 -8.80
C PRO A 28 -9.88 4.46 -7.42
N VAL A 29 -8.90 5.13 -6.80
CA VAL A 29 -8.42 4.85 -5.44
C VAL A 29 -8.19 6.15 -4.70
N GLU A 30 -8.20 6.08 -3.37
CA GLU A 30 -7.76 7.18 -2.51
C GLU A 30 -6.35 6.88 -1.98
N LEU A 31 -5.60 7.94 -1.66
CA LEU A 31 -4.30 7.85 -1.02
C LEU A 31 -4.43 8.39 0.39
N GLU A 32 -4.13 7.55 1.37
CA GLU A 32 -4.17 7.91 2.79
C GLU A 32 -2.78 7.73 3.40
N ALA A 33 -2.33 8.73 4.16
CA ALA A 33 -1.15 8.57 4.98
C ALA A 33 -1.53 7.79 6.24
N ASP A 34 -0.74 6.78 6.62
CA ASP A 34 -0.94 6.06 7.87
C ASP A 34 -0.55 6.94 9.07
N MET A 35 -1.48 7.82 9.47
CA MET A 35 -1.31 8.78 10.56
C MET A 35 -1.28 8.12 11.95
N GLY A 36 -1.50 6.80 12.04
CA GLY A 36 -1.40 6.00 13.26
C GLY A 36 -0.13 5.14 13.35
N GLY A 37 0.65 5.05 12.28
CA GLY A 37 1.81 4.17 12.16
C GLY A 37 2.96 4.79 11.37
N THR A 38 3.06 4.44 10.08
CA THR A 38 4.27 4.70 9.27
C THR A 38 4.40 6.12 8.73
N PHE A 39 3.30 6.90 8.73
CA PHE A 39 3.16 8.20 8.08
C PHE A 39 3.39 8.20 6.55
N ALA A 40 3.63 7.04 5.94
CA ALA A 40 3.74 6.92 4.48
C ALA A 40 2.36 6.77 3.83
N LEU A 41 2.28 7.15 2.55
CA LEU A 41 1.08 6.96 1.74
C LEU A 41 0.84 5.48 1.45
N HIS A 42 -0.38 5.05 1.72
CA HIS A 42 -0.97 3.79 1.28
C HIS A 42 -2.06 4.05 0.25
N ILE A 43 -2.38 3.03 -0.53
CA ILE A 43 -3.49 3.00 -1.48
C ILE A 43 -4.69 2.37 -0.79
N GLU A 44 -5.80 3.11 -0.72
CA GLU A 44 -7.06 2.54 -0.24
C GLU A 44 -7.79 1.83 -1.37
N LEU A 45 -8.05 0.54 -1.15
CA LEU A 45 -8.86 -0.32 -2.02
C LEU A 45 -10.31 -0.43 -1.54
N GLY A 46 -10.68 0.37 -0.53
CA GLY A 46 -12.02 0.60 -0.04
C GLY A 46 -12.44 -0.29 1.13
N THR A 47 -13.48 0.15 1.83
CA THR A 47 -14.05 -0.53 3.00
C THR A 47 -15.09 -1.57 2.62
N ARG A 48 -15.01 -2.75 3.24
CA ARG A 48 -15.97 -3.86 3.03
C ARG A 48 -17.25 -3.70 3.86
N GLY A 49 -17.11 -3.18 5.06
CA GLY A 49 -18.21 -3.00 6.00
C GLY A 49 -19.00 -1.71 5.77
N THR A 50 -20.05 -1.52 6.58
CA THR A 50 -20.96 -0.36 6.47
C THR A 50 -20.69 0.69 7.53
N ASP A 51 -19.88 0.37 8.54
CA ASP A 51 -19.62 1.27 9.64
C ASP A 51 -18.42 2.19 9.29
N PRO A 52 -18.48 3.49 9.61
CA PRO A 52 -17.43 4.45 9.26
C PRO A 52 -16.04 4.20 9.89
N GLY A 53 -15.92 3.19 10.77
CA GLY A 53 -14.66 2.79 11.38
C GLY A 53 -14.18 1.41 10.94
N ASP A 54 -14.86 0.79 9.98
CA ASP A 54 -14.43 -0.48 9.44
C ASP A 54 -13.12 -0.25 8.63
N PRO A 55 -12.06 -1.03 8.91
CA PRO A 55 -10.79 -0.90 8.20
C PRO A 55 -10.98 -1.16 6.70
N ALA A 56 -10.33 -0.33 5.89
CA ALA A 56 -10.26 -0.52 4.45
C ALA A 56 -9.29 -1.64 4.08
N ASP A 57 -9.52 -2.27 2.93
CA ASP A 57 -8.46 -3.00 2.26
C ASP A 57 -7.42 -1.97 1.78
N THR A 58 -6.13 -2.24 2.01
CA THR A 58 -5.07 -1.27 1.71
C THR A 58 -3.86 -1.95 1.06
N ALA A 59 -3.13 -1.20 0.24
CA ALA A 59 -1.84 -1.63 -0.28
C ALA A 59 -0.79 -0.58 0.03
N GLY A 60 0.41 -1.01 0.43
CA GLY A 60 1.45 -0.09 0.85
C GLY A 60 2.82 -0.73 0.90
N VAL A 61 3.78 0.07 1.36
CA VAL A 61 5.15 -0.33 1.67
C VAL A 61 5.44 0.22 3.05
N ASP A 62 5.98 -0.63 3.93
CA ASP A 62 6.48 -0.15 5.21
C ASP A 62 7.81 0.59 4.97
N PRO A 63 7.91 1.91 5.29
CA PRO A 63 9.13 2.69 5.13
C PRO A 63 10.20 2.39 6.18
N ASP A 64 9.89 1.62 7.24
CA ASP A 64 10.84 1.29 8.29
C ASP A 64 11.86 0.24 7.79
N PRO A 65 13.15 0.61 7.66
CA PRO A 65 14.19 -0.31 7.20
C PRO A 65 14.44 -1.48 8.16
N ASP A 66 14.01 -1.39 9.42
CA ASP A 66 14.13 -2.48 10.39
C ASP A 66 13.05 -3.57 10.16
N ASN A 67 11.98 -3.26 9.41
CA ASN A 67 10.86 -4.18 9.14
C ASN A 67 11.03 -5.00 7.85
N GLY A 68 12.05 -4.71 7.02
CA GLY A 68 12.38 -5.54 5.87
C GLY A 68 12.70 -4.76 4.58
N PRO A 69 12.61 -5.42 3.40
CA PRO A 69 13.12 -4.90 2.12
C PRO A 69 12.34 -3.74 1.46
N LEU A 70 11.54 -2.94 2.18
CA LEU A 70 10.60 -1.99 1.56
C LEU A 70 9.72 -2.69 0.50
N ASP A 71 9.14 -3.83 0.88
CA ASP A 71 8.31 -4.68 0.03
C ASP A 71 6.85 -4.19 0.00
N TRP A 72 6.24 -4.28 -1.17
CA TRP A 72 4.81 -4.03 -1.34
C TRP A 72 3.99 -5.16 -0.70
N TRP A 73 3.03 -4.77 0.11
CA TRP A 73 2.04 -5.63 0.73
C TRP A 73 0.62 -5.17 0.39
N LEU A 74 -0.35 -6.06 0.60
CA LEU A 74 -1.76 -5.77 0.48
C LEU A 74 -2.49 -6.42 1.67
N ASP A 75 -3.16 -5.60 2.46
CA ASP A 75 -4.03 -5.99 3.55
C ASP A 75 -5.47 -6.09 3.05
N ILE A 76 -6.10 -7.22 3.32
CA ILE A 76 -7.50 -7.48 3.01
C ILE A 76 -8.27 -7.88 4.26
N ASP A 77 -9.59 -7.86 4.11
CA ASP A 77 -10.53 -8.27 5.17
C ASP A 77 -10.29 -7.46 6.44
N GLY A 78 -10.04 -6.16 6.26
CA GLY A 78 -9.79 -5.26 7.37
C GLY A 78 -8.46 -5.45 8.09
N GLY A 79 -7.43 -5.92 7.38
CA GLY A 79 -6.12 -6.25 7.96
C GLY A 79 -6.07 -7.62 8.64
N CYS A 80 -7.05 -8.50 8.40
CA CYS A 80 -7.01 -9.86 8.91
C CYS A 80 -6.09 -10.78 8.11
N GLU A 81 -5.79 -10.42 6.87
CA GLU A 81 -4.86 -11.13 5.99
C GLU A 81 -3.97 -10.14 5.24
N THR A 82 -2.66 -10.40 5.26
CA THR A 82 -1.62 -9.62 4.57
C THR A 82 -0.95 -10.47 3.51
N ILE A 83 -0.89 -9.95 2.29
CA ILE A 83 -0.26 -10.60 1.15
C ILE A 83 1.00 -9.81 0.76
N CYS A 84 2.18 -10.42 0.91
CA CYS A 84 3.43 -9.80 0.49
C CYS A 84 3.77 -10.18 -0.96
N SER A 85 4.09 -9.17 -1.77
CA SER A 85 4.37 -9.35 -3.21
C SER A 85 5.80 -9.86 -3.50
N GLY A 86 6.76 -9.53 -2.64
CA GLY A 86 8.20 -9.63 -2.94
C GLY A 86 8.70 -8.60 -3.98
N LEU A 87 7.86 -7.63 -4.33
CA LEU A 87 8.21 -6.47 -5.17
C LEU A 87 8.63 -5.34 -4.26
N THR A 88 9.88 -4.88 -4.38
CA THR A 88 10.41 -3.78 -3.57
C THR A 88 10.04 -2.42 -4.15
N ILE A 89 10.34 -1.37 -3.39
CA ILE A 89 10.25 0.04 -3.83
C ILE A 89 11.05 0.36 -5.11
N ASP A 90 12.01 -0.47 -5.51
CA ASP A 90 12.78 -0.25 -6.73
C ASP A 90 12.15 -0.92 -7.97
N THR A 91 11.05 -1.66 -7.78
CA THR A 91 10.27 -2.29 -8.85
C THR A 91 9.56 -1.22 -9.69
N ASP A 92 9.44 -1.45 -11.01
CA ASP A 92 8.67 -0.57 -11.89
C ASP A 92 7.21 -0.41 -11.38
N PRO A 93 6.70 0.82 -11.20
CA PRO A 93 5.33 1.08 -10.77
C PRO A 93 4.26 0.35 -11.58
N ALA A 94 4.48 0.13 -12.88
CA ALA A 94 3.53 -0.60 -13.72
C ALA A 94 3.42 -2.09 -13.35
N ILE A 95 4.52 -2.71 -12.92
CA ILE A 95 4.52 -4.10 -12.46
C ILE A 95 3.78 -4.20 -11.13
N VAL A 96 4.04 -3.27 -10.21
CA VAL A 96 3.34 -3.19 -8.92
C VAL A 96 1.84 -2.96 -9.13
N ALA A 97 1.46 -1.99 -9.97
CA ALA A 97 0.06 -1.69 -10.27
C ALA A 97 -0.67 -2.90 -10.88
N ALA A 98 0.00 -3.66 -11.75
CA ALA A 98 -0.54 -4.90 -12.31
C ALA A 98 -0.76 -5.97 -11.22
N TRP A 99 0.21 -6.14 -10.32
CA TRP A 99 0.08 -7.06 -9.18
C TRP A 99 -1.06 -6.65 -8.24
N ILE A 100 -1.14 -5.38 -7.83
CA ILE A 100 -2.24 -4.86 -6.99
C ILE A 100 -3.58 -5.08 -7.69
N THR A 101 -3.67 -4.81 -8.99
CA THR A 101 -4.90 -5.04 -9.76
C THR A 101 -5.32 -6.51 -9.74
N GLU A 102 -4.38 -7.44 -9.89
CA GLU A 102 -4.64 -8.88 -9.85
C GLU A 102 -5.14 -9.30 -8.47
N GLN A 103 -4.43 -8.91 -7.40
CA GLN A 103 -4.81 -9.25 -6.03
C GLN A 103 -6.15 -8.62 -5.63
N ALA A 104 -6.37 -7.34 -5.94
CA ALA A 104 -7.61 -6.64 -5.64
C ALA A 104 -8.82 -7.33 -6.28
N ARG A 105 -8.68 -7.85 -7.51
CA ARG A 105 -9.73 -8.63 -8.16
C ARG A 105 -9.88 -10.03 -7.58
N LEU A 106 -8.77 -10.72 -7.30
CA LEU A 106 -8.78 -12.07 -6.76
C LEU A 106 -9.49 -12.12 -5.39
N HIS A 107 -9.28 -11.07 -4.59
CA HIS A 107 -9.81 -10.96 -3.23
C HIS A 107 -11.09 -10.10 -3.14
N ASP A 108 -11.64 -9.68 -4.29
CA ASP A 108 -12.90 -8.94 -4.35
C ASP A 108 -12.86 -7.64 -3.50
N CYS A 109 -11.73 -6.92 -3.56
CA CYS A 109 -11.56 -5.63 -2.92
C CYS A 109 -12.57 -4.60 -3.49
N PRO A 110 -13.18 -3.75 -2.66
CA PRO A 110 -14.24 -2.84 -3.10
C PRO A 110 -13.93 -1.97 -4.32
N ALA A 111 -12.71 -1.43 -4.43
CA ALA A 111 -12.30 -0.57 -5.54
C ALA A 111 -12.22 -1.30 -6.90
N ALA A 112 -12.07 -2.64 -6.90
CA ALA A 112 -11.86 -3.45 -8.09
C ALA A 112 -13.11 -4.20 -8.59
N ARG A 113 -14.29 -3.93 -8.00
CA ARG A 113 -15.59 -4.53 -8.33
C ARG A 113 -16.26 -3.93 -9.57
#